data_AF-A0A7X3ZIA9-F1
#
_entry.id   AF-A0A7X3ZIA9-F1
#
_cell.length_a   1.000
_cell.length_b   1.000
_cell.length_c   1.000
_cell.angle_alpha   90.00
_cell.angle_beta   90.00
_cell.angle_gamma   90.00
#
_symmetry.space_group_name_H-M   'P 1'
#
loop_
_entity.id
_entity.type
_entity.pdbx_description
1 polymer ?
#
loop_
_entity_poly.entity_id
_entity_poly.type
_entity_poly.pdbx_seq_one_letter_code
_entity_poly.pdbx_strand_id
1 'polypeptide(L)'
;MHARAVMPTSSSPNWSSLIMGAGPEQTGITSNSWSPDKHALKPTAVGPEGIFPSIFGVLREHQPDAVIACFHDWGGIGILLERKAFDVIEDTKGPVNTTEQAINYFKKKQPTLTFIHLDHTDGAGHQYGYDSAEYHQSIEEADRLIGETINGLREAGMLEQTIIIVTSDHGGVGKGHGGATTAEVVIPWIIKGPGILPEKELDKFVNIYD
;
A
#
# COMPACT_ATOMS: atom_id res chain seq x y z
N MET A 1 -14.49 4.07 11.73
CA MET A 1 -14.11 2.68 11.46
C MET A 1 -12.80 2.41 12.19
N HIS A 2 -12.64 1.20 12.71
CA HIS A 2 -11.41 0.80 13.40
C HIS A 2 -10.69 -0.24 12.55
N ALA A 3 -9.90 0.24 11.58
CA ALA A 3 -9.04 -0.62 10.77
C ALA A 3 -7.74 -0.95 11.53
N ARG A 4 -7.25 -2.18 11.37
CA ARG A 4 -6.05 -2.67 12.06
C ARG A 4 -4.99 -3.21 11.10
N ALA A 5 -3.76 -2.82 11.35
CA ALA A 5 -2.58 -3.51 10.88
C ALA A 5 -2.54 -4.95 11.43
N VAL A 6 -1.81 -5.83 10.74
CA VAL A 6 -1.44 -7.16 11.24
C VAL A 6 -0.20 -7.11 12.13
N MET A 7 0.03 -8.20 12.85
CA MET A 7 1.21 -8.35 13.71
C MET A 7 2.34 -9.11 12.99
N PRO A 8 3.61 -8.68 13.12
CA PRO A 8 4.03 -7.44 13.76
C PRO A 8 3.65 -6.22 12.91
N THR A 9 3.49 -5.05 13.53
CA THR A 9 3.26 -3.75 12.88
C THR A 9 4.54 -3.27 12.17
N SER A 10 4.94 -4.04 11.16
CA SER A 10 6.14 -3.88 10.35
C SER A 10 5.75 -3.88 8.88
N SER A 11 6.53 -3.19 8.06
CA SER A 11 6.15 -2.84 6.70
C SER A 11 5.94 -4.03 5.78
N SER A 12 6.90 -4.96 5.64
CA SER A 12 6.73 -6.14 4.77
C SER A 12 5.52 -7.01 5.16
N PRO A 13 5.31 -7.39 6.44
CA PRO A 13 4.11 -8.12 6.86
C PRO A 13 2.80 -7.40 6.52
N ASN A 14 2.73 -6.09 6.71
CA ASN A 14 1.50 -5.34 6.51
C ASN A 14 1.22 -5.02 5.04
N TRP A 15 2.21 -4.55 4.29
CA TRP A 15 2.07 -4.35 2.84
C TRP A 15 1.75 -5.65 2.12
N SER A 16 2.39 -6.76 2.49
CA SER A 16 2.03 -8.07 1.92
C SER A 16 0.61 -8.47 2.29
N SER A 17 0.19 -8.26 3.54
CA SER A 17 -1.18 -8.58 3.96
C SER A 17 -2.22 -7.79 3.16
N LEU A 18 -2.00 -6.48 2.95
CA LEU A 18 -2.85 -5.64 2.11
C LEU A 18 -3.01 -6.21 0.69
N ILE A 19 -1.89 -6.53 0.02
CA ILE A 19 -1.93 -6.92 -1.39
C ILE A 19 -2.27 -8.41 -1.60
N MET A 20 -2.17 -9.23 -0.56
CA MET A 20 -2.41 -10.69 -0.60
C MET A 20 -3.73 -11.12 0.04
N GLY A 21 -4.40 -10.23 0.77
CA GLY A 21 -5.69 -10.55 1.40
C GLY A 21 -5.59 -11.58 2.53
N ALA A 22 -4.44 -11.68 3.19
CA ALA A 22 -4.19 -12.70 4.22
C ALA A 22 -3.13 -12.24 5.24
N GLY A 23 -3.16 -12.77 6.47
CA GLY A 23 -2.19 -12.43 7.51
C GLY A 23 -0.81 -13.07 7.32
N PRO A 24 0.22 -12.61 8.07
CA PRO A 24 1.60 -13.13 8.00
C PRO A 24 1.73 -14.64 8.24
N GLU A 25 0.83 -15.21 9.05
CA GLU A 25 0.73 -16.64 9.30
C GLU A 25 0.31 -17.45 8.05
N GLN A 26 -0.35 -16.80 7.09
CA GLN A 26 -0.75 -17.40 5.82
C GLN A 26 0.21 -17.04 4.68
N THR A 27 0.66 -15.78 4.61
CA THR A 27 1.56 -15.28 3.55
C THR A 27 3.01 -15.74 3.76
N GLY A 28 3.40 -16.07 4.99
CA GLY A 28 4.77 -16.42 5.35
C GLY A 28 5.73 -15.21 5.43
N ILE A 29 5.23 -13.98 5.26
CA ILE A 29 6.02 -12.74 5.27
C ILE A 29 5.93 -12.11 6.65
N THR A 30 6.93 -12.38 7.49
CA THR A 30 6.88 -12.07 8.93
C THR A 30 7.83 -10.95 9.37
N SER A 31 8.65 -10.40 8.47
CA SER A 31 9.56 -9.27 8.79
C SER A 31 10.05 -8.52 7.54
N ASN A 32 10.60 -7.32 7.74
CA ASN A 32 11.26 -6.54 6.69
C ASN A 32 12.56 -7.18 6.16
N SER A 33 13.05 -8.26 6.79
CA SER A 33 14.20 -9.04 6.29
C SER A 33 13.80 -10.21 5.41
N TRP A 34 12.51 -10.41 5.17
CA TRP A 34 12.01 -11.43 4.28
C TRP A 34 12.51 -11.21 2.83
N SER A 35 12.75 -12.29 2.10
CA SER A 35 12.97 -12.25 0.66
C SER A 35 12.39 -13.51 0.01
N PRO A 36 12.14 -13.49 -1.32
CA PRO A 36 11.62 -14.66 -2.05
C PRO A 36 12.52 -15.90 -1.98
N ASP A 37 13.78 -15.77 -1.58
CA ASP A 37 14.71 -16.89 -1.40
C ASP A 37 14.82 -17.36 0.07
N LYS A 38 14.21 -16.65 1.02
CA LYS A 38 14.36 -16.85 2.47
C LYS A 38 13.01 -16.96 3.17
N HIS A 39 12.45 -18.17 3.19
CA HIS A 39 11.18 -18.46 3.84
C HIS A 39 11.37 -19.09 5.22
N ALA A 40 11.40 -18.26 6.26
CA ALA A 40 11.34 -18.77 7.65
C ALA A 40 10.00 -19.51 7.91
N LEU A 41 8.91 -18.97 7.36
CA LEU A 41 7.59 -19.57 7.35
C LEU A 41 7.16 -19.80 5.89
N LYS A 42 6.66 -21.01 5.60
CA LYS A 42 6.16 -21.33 4.25
C LYS A 42 4.75 -20.75 4.10
N PRO A 43 4.43 -20.13 2.96
CA PRO A 43 3.08 -19.66 2.70
C PRO A 43 2.10 -20.84 2.59
N THR A 44 0.84 -20.61 2.93
CA THR A 44 -0.24 -21.61 2.85
C THR A 44 -0.72 -21.84 1.41
N ALA A 45 -0.41 -20.93 0.50
CA ALA A 45 -0.61 -21.05 -0.95
C ALA A 45 0.59 -20.46 -1.70
N VAL A 46 0.86 -20.95 -2.90
CA VAL A 46 1.99 -20.48 -3.73
C VAL A 46 1.47 -20.15 -5.13
N GLY A 47 1.62 -18.90 -5.53
CA GLY A 47 1.32 -18.40 -6.86
C GLY A 47 2.43 -18.70 -7.88
N PRO A 48 2.25 -18.27 -9.13
CA PRO A 48 3.14 -18.61 -10.26
C PRO A 48 4.60 -18.17 -10.08
N GLU A 49 4.87 -17.18 -9.23
CA GLU A 49 6.21 -16.66 -8.95
C GLU A 49 6.80 -17.12 -7.62
N GLY A 50 6.23 -18.16 -7.00
CA GLY A 50 6.81 -18.80 -5.82
C GLY A 50 6.50 -18.10 -4.49
N ILE A 51 5.70 -17.03 -4.51
CA ILE A 51 5.21 -16.30 -3.33
C ILE A 51 3.69 -16.47 -3.18
N PHE A 52 3.12 -16.03 -2.07
CA PHE A 52 1.67 -16.11 -1.87
C PHE A 52 0.92 -15.24 -2.91
N PRO A 53 -0.20 -15.69 -3.50
CA PRO A 53 -0.92 -14.94 -4.54
C PRO A 53 -1.34 -13.54 -4.09
N SER A 54 -1.16 -12.55 -4.96
CA SER A 54 -1.57 -11.16 -4.73
C SER A 54 -2.76 -10.78 -5.61
N ILE A 55 -3.43 -9.67 -5.26
CA ILE A 55 -4.50 -9.08 -6.09
C ILE A 55 -4.02 -8.78 -7.51
N PHE A 56 -2.72 -8.47 -7.69
CA PHE A 56 -2.14 -8.20 -9.00
C PHE A 56 -2.06 -9.46 -9.86
N GLY A 57 -1.58 -10.57 -9.29
CA GLY A 57 -1.54 -11.87 -9.97
C GLY A 57 -2.94 -12.36 -10.33
N VAL A 58 -3.87 -12.27 -9.39
CA VAL A 58 -5.29 -12.60 -9.61
C VAL A 58 -5.90 -11.75 -10.72
N LEU A 59 -5.65 -10.43 -10.72
CA LEU A 59 -6.13 -9.54 -11.78
C LEU A 59 -5.54 -9.92 -13.14
N ARG A 60 -4.23 -10.19 -13.23
CA ARG A 60 -3.59 -10.58 -14.49
C ARG A 60 -4.14 -11.90 -15.04
N GLU A 61 -4.44 -12.86 -14.16
CA GLU A 61 -5.02 -14.15 -14.56
C GLU A 61 -6.43 -13.98 -15.16
N HIS A 62 -7.27 -13.14 -14.55
CA HIS A 62 -8.65 -12.94 -14.97
C HIS A 62 -8.84 -11.87 -16.05
N GLN A 63 -7.92 -10.91 -16.16
CA GLN A 63 -7.90 -9.85 -17.15
C GLN A 63 -6.49 -9.71 -17.75
N PRO A 64 -6.11 -10.58 -18.71
CA PRO A 64 -4.76 -10.60 -19.28
C PRO A 64 -4.32 -9.30 -19.93
N ASP A 65 -5.27 -8.47 -20.38
CA ASP A 65 -5.02 -7.16 -21.02
C ASP A 65 -5.09 -5.98 -20.03
N ALA A 66 -5.36 -6.22 -18.74
CA ALA A 66 -5.37 -5.17 -17.73
C ALA A 66 -4.02 -4.46 -17.67
N VAL A 67 -4.02 -3.14 -17.52
CA VAL A 67 -2.78 -2.39 -17.32
C VAL A 67 -2.58 -2.21 -15.82
N ILE A 68 -1.49 -2.77 -15.29
CA ILE A 68 -1.19 -2.82 -13.86
C ILE A 68 0.13 -2.10 -13.58
N ALA A 69 0.09 -1.11 -12.71
CA ALA A 69 1.24 -0.26 -12.40
C ALA A 69 1.55 -0.21 -10.90
N CYS A 70 2.83 -0.10 -10.56
CA CYS A 70 3.31 0.18 -9.21
C CYS A 70 4.34 1.31 -9.24
N PHE A 71 4.12 2.36 -8.45
CA PHE A 71 5.10 3.41 -8.19
C PHE A 71 5.35 3.44 -6.68
N HIS A 72 6.61 3.32 -6.29
CA HIS A 72 6.98 3.25 -4.88
C HIS A 72 8.31 3.94 -4.63
N ASP A 73 8.56 4.31 -3.38
CA ASP A 73 9.82 4.92 -2.93
C ASP A 73 10.49 4.17 -1.76
N TRP A 74 9.82 3.15 -1.20
CA TRP A 74 10.44 2.16 -0.31
C TRP A 74 10.89 0.92 -1.09
N GLY A 75 12.16 0.56 -0.99
CA GLY A 75 12.73 -0.57 -1.74
C GLY A 75 12.09 -1.94 -1.41
N GLY A 76 11.49 -2.07 -0.22
CA GLY A 76 10.84 -3.29 0.23
C GLY A 76 9.56 -3.66 -0.52
N ILE A 77 8.86 -2.69 -1.14
CA ILE A 77 7.68 -3.01 -1.97
C ILE A 77 8.05 -3.93 -3.13
N GLY A 78 9.14 -3.63 -3.85
CA GLY A 78 9.49 -4.32 -5.09
C GLY A 78 9.80 -5.82 -4.94
N ILE A 79 10.11 -6.29 -3.72
CA ILE A 79 10.35 -7.72 -3.43
C ILE A 79 9.07 -8.48 -3.06
N LEU A 80 7.99 -7.79 -2.69
CA LEU A 80 6.70 -8.38 -2.29
C LEU A 80 5.76 -8.66 -3.48
N LEU A 81 6.10 -8.14 -4.67
CA LEU A 81 5.24 -8.16 -5.84
C LEU A 81 5.47 -9.39 -6.72
N GLU A 82 4.37 -9.94 -7.25
CA GLU A 82 4.39 -10.82 -8.41
C GLU A 82 4.74 -10.00 -9.66
N ARG A 83 6.03 -9.78 -9.89
CA ARG A 83 6.58 -8.88 -10.92
C ARG A 83 6.02 -9.12 -12.32
N LYS A 84 5.72 -10.35 -12.71
CA LYS A 84 5.15 -10.67 -14.05
C LYS A 84 3.72 -10.20 -14.22
N ALA A 85 3.01 -9.88 -13.14
CA ALA A 85 1.67 -9.31 -13.22
C ALA A 85 1.67 -7.86 -13.72
N PHE A 86 2.77 -7.13 -13.57
CA PHE A 86 2.84 -5.69 -13.79
C PHE A 86 3.32 -5.30 -15.19
N ASP A 87 2.75 -4.22 -15.72
CA ASP A 87 3.26 -3.52 -16.91
C ASP A 87 4.40 -2.56 -16.55
N VAL A 88 4.36 -1.99 -15.33
CA VAL A 88 5.42 -1.14 -14.81
C VAL A 88 5.54 -1.27 -13.30
N ILE A 89 6.78 -1.35 -12.82
CA ILE A 89 7.16 -1.22 -11.41
C ILE A 89 8.32 -0.24 -11.37
N GLU A 90 8.16 0.87 -10.66
CA GLU A 90 9.19 1.91 -10.57
C GLU A 90 9.48 2.27 -9.11
N ASP A 91 10.75 2.13 -8.73
CA ASP A 91 11.32 2.69 -7.50
C ASP A 91 11.78 4.12 -7.79
N THR A 92 10.96 5.09 -7.42
CA THR A 92 11.04 6.48 -7.87
C THR A 92 11.93 7.36 -6.99
N LYS A 93 12.45 6.83 -5.87
CA LYS A 93 13.35 7.54 -4.94
C LYS A 93 12.76 8.82 -4.32
N GLY A 94 11.46 8.82 -4.05
CA GLY A 94 10.83 9.82 -3.18
C GLY A 94 9.34 10.02 -3.46
N PRO A 95 8.60 10.64 -2.54
CA PRO A 95 7.14 10.67 -2.59
C PRO A 95 6.61 11.60 -3.69
N VAL A 96 7.31 12.71 -3.96
CA VAL A 96 6.97 13.64 -5.05
C VAL A 96 7.12 12.96 -6.41
N ASN A 97 8.28 12.35 -6.68
CA ASN A 97 8.51 11.65 -7.94
C ASN A 97 7.58 10.43 -8.11
N THR A 98 7.27 9.71 -7.01
CA THR A 98 6.24 8.65 -7.02
C THR A 98 4.91 9.18 -7.55
N THR A 99 4.46 10.31 -7.00
CA THR A 99 3.18 10.93 -7.34
C THR A 99 3.17 11.42 -8.79
N GLU A 100 4.24 12.13 -9.21
CA GLU A 100 4.38 12.63 -10.59
C GLU A 100 4.37 11.50 -11.62
N GLN A 101 5.09 10.41 -11.37
CA GLN A 101 5.15 9.27 -12.29
C GLN A 101 3.81 8.56 -12.41
N ALA A 102 3.09 8.39 -11.30
CA ALA A 102 1.73 7.84 -11.32
C ALA A 102 0.78 8.72 -12.17
N ILE A 103 0.76 10.04 -11.93
CA ILE A 103 -0.09 10.98 -12.67
C ILE A 103 0.24 10.97 -14.17
N ASN A 104 1.53 10.98 -14.51
CA ASN A 104 1.99 10.87 -15.89
C ASN A 104 1.54 9.56 -16.55
N TYR A 105 1.53 8.46 -15.79
CA TYR A 105 1.11 7.16 -16.29
C TYR A 105 -0.40 7.09 -16.51
N PHE A 106 -1.22 7.69 -15.65
CA PHE A 106 -2.67 7.81 -15.85
C PHE A 106 -3.01 8.41 -17.21
N LYS A 107 -2.38 9.54 -17.55
CA LYS A 107 -2.58 10.25 -18.81
C LYS A 107 -2.15 9.44 -20.04
N LYS A 108 -1.14 8.59 -19.89
CA LYS A 108 -0.54 7.82 -21.01
C LYS A 108 -1.22 6.47 -21.24
N LYS A 109 -1.66 5.82 -20.16
CA LYS A 109 -2.00 4.38 -20.19
C LYS A 109 -3.35 4.03 -19.58
N GLN A 110 -3.98 4.94 -18.83
CA GLN A 110 -5.24 4.71 -18.13
C GLN A 110 -5.30 3.33 -17.45
N PRO A 111 -4.42 3.07 -16.47
CA PRO A 111 -4.27 1.75 -15.87
C PRO A 111 -5.56 1.26 -15.19
N THR A 112 -5.80 -0.05 -15.25
CA THR A 112 -6.89 -0.73 -14.55
C THR A 112 -6.66 -0.70 -13.03
N LEU A 113 -5.40 -0.87 -12.60
CA LEU A 113 -5.02 -0.84 -11.20
C LEU A 113 -3.65 -0.18 -11.06
N THR A 114 -3.53 0.76 -10.12
CA THR A 114 -2.24 1.38 -9.76
C THR A 114 -2.05 1.33 -8.26
N PHE A 115 -0.90 0.80 -7.84
CA PHE A 115 -0.42 0.86 -6.46
C PHE A 115 0.58 2.01 -6.32
N ILE A 116 0.34 2.91 -5.37
CA ILE A 116 1.18 4.07 -5.09
C ILE A 116 1.62 3.97 -3.63
N HIS A 117 2.92 3.96 -3.37
CA HIS A 117 3.49 3.90 -2.04
C HIS A 117 4.32 5.15 -1.74
N LEU A 118 4.10 5.76 -0.57
CA LEU A 118 4.82 6.94 -0.10
C LEU A 118 5.48 6.66 1.27
N ASP A 119 6.81 6.55 1.30
CA ASP A 119 7.63 6.12 2.44
C ASP A 119 7.93 7.23 3.45
N HIS A 120 7.81 8.49 3.03
CA HIS A 120 8.37 9.64 3.76
C HIS A 120 7.78 9.84 5.15
N THR A 121 6.54 9.40 5.39
CA THR A 121 5.90 9.49 6.72
C THR A 121 6.55 8.55 7.73
N ASP A 122 6.85 7.32 7.32
CA ASP A 122 7.58 6.36 8.15
C ASP A 122 9.03 6.81 8.39
N GLY A 123 9.68 7.31 7.34
CA GLY A 123 11.01 7.93 7.44
C GLY A 123 11.06 9.09 8.45
N ALA A 124 10.05 9.96 8.47
CA ALA A 124 9.94 11.03 9.47
C ALA A 124 9.71 10.47 10.88
N GLY A 125 8.86 9.44 11.02
CA GLY A 125 8.61 8.73 12.27
C GLY A 125 9.90 8.13 12.86
N HIS A 126 10.74 7.52 12.04
CA HIS A 126 12.05 7.02 12.45
C HIS A 126 13.04 8.14 12.81
N GLN A 127 13.07 9.22 12.02
CA GLN A 127 14.07 10.28 12.18
C GLN A 127 13.79 11.18 13.38
N TYR A 128 12.54 11.62 13.54
CA TYR A 128 12.15 12.64 14.51
C TYR A 128 11.28 12.07 15.62
N GLY A 129 10.49 11.06 15.30
CA GLY A 129 9.59 10.37 16.21
C GLY A 129 8.17 10.42 15.70
N TYR A 130 7.43 9.31 15.80
CA TYR A 130 6.00 9.30 15.59
C TYR A 130 5.33 10.27 16.57
N ASP A 131 4.35 11.01 16.07
CA ASP A 131 3.67 12.11 16.76
C ASP A 131 4.52 13.38 17.02
N SER A 132 5.71 13.50 16.41
CA SER A 132 6.45 14.77 16.41
C SER A 132 5.84 15.78 15.42
N ALA A 133 6.23 17.06 15.55
CA ALA A 133 5.83 18.09 14.61
C ALA A 133 6.30 17.80 13.17
N GLU A 134 7.49 17.26 13.00
CA GLU A 134 8.03 16.84 11.70
C GLU A 134 7.27 15.64 11.11
N TYR A 135 6.84 14.71 11.95
CA TYR A 135 5.97 13.62 11.53
C TYR A 135 4.62 14.17 11.05
N HIS A 136 4.00 15.11 11.77
CA HIS A 136 2.76 15.76 11.32
C HIS A 136 2.95 16.53 10.00
N GLN A 137 4.06 17.25 9.82
CA GLN A 137 4.40 17.89 8.55
C GLN A 137 4.54 16.88 7.40
N SER A 138 5.11 15.71 7.66
CA SER A 138 5.21 14.65 6.65
C SER A 138 3.83 14.10 6.25
N ILE A 139 2.87 14.06 7.18
CA ILE A 139 1.47 13.69 6.90
C ILE A 139 0.80 14.76 6.05
N GLU A 140 1.00 16.05 6.35
CA GLU A 140 0.48 17.15 5.53
C GLU A 140 1.02 17.08 4.08
N GLU A 141 2.29 16.70 3.91
CA GLU A 141 2.86 16.46 2.58
C GLU A 141 2.23 15.24 1.89
N ALA A 142 1.94 14.16 2.62
CA ALA A 142 1.23 13.01 2.08
C ALA A 142 -0.19 13.39 1.61
N ASP A 143 -0.93 14.16 2.41
CA ASP A 143 -2.26 14.67 2.06
C ASP A 143 -2.22 15.53 0.78
N ARG A 144 -1.23 16.43 0.68
CA ARG A 144 -1.00 17.25 -0.51
C ARG A 144 -0.79 16.38 -1.77
N LEU A 145 0.05 15.35 -1.68
CA LEU A 145 0.35 14.43 -2.78
C LEU A 145 -0.84 13.54 -3.16
N ILE A 146 -1.66 13.12 -2.19
CA ILE A 146 -2.93 12.44 -2.45
C ILE A 146 -3.87 13.38 -3.21
N GLY A 147 -3.95 14.66 -2.82
CA GLY A 147 -4.71 15.68 -3.54
C GLY A 147 -4.25 15.85 -5.00
N GLU A 148 -2.94 15.88 -5.24
CA GLU A 148 -2.37 15.91 -6.59
C GLU A 148 -2.73 14.66 -7.40
N THR A 149 -2.66 13.47 -6.80
CA THR A 149 -3.05 12.20 -7.43
C THR A 149 -4.51 12.24 -7.88
N ILE A 150 -5.42 12.70 -7.01
CA ILE A 150 -6.84 12.86 -7.32
C ILE A 150 -7.05 13.86 -8.47
N ASN A 151 -6.31 14.97 -8.47
CA ASN A 151 -6.35 15.94 -9.56
C ASN A 151 -5.83 15.34 -10.87
N GLY A 152 -4.76 14.54 -10.83
CA GLY A 152 -4.23 13.81 -11.97
C GLY A 152 -5.24 12.82 -12.56
N LEU A 153 -5.98 12.09 -11.73
CA LEU A 153 -7.09 11.24 -12.17
C LEU A 153 -8.19 12.06 -12.85
N ARG A 154 -8.53 13.23 -12.31
CA ARG A 154 -9.53 14.13 -12.92
C ARG A 154 -9.09 14.62 -14.29
N GLU A 155 -7.84 15.07 -14.42
CA GLU A 155 -7.26 15.54 -15.67
C GLU A 155 -7.15 14.43 -16.72
N ALA A 156 -6.91 13.20 -16.29
CA ALA A 156 -6.91 12.02 -17.16
C ALA A 156 -8.33 11.55 -17.55
N GLY A 157 -9.39 12.17 -17.02
CA GLY A 157 -10.78 11.75 -17.25
C GLY A 157 -11.13 10.42 -16.58
N MET A 158 -10.40 10.04 -15.52
CA MET A 158 -10.52 8.75 -14.84
C MET A 158 -11.31 8.83 -13.53
N LEU A 159 -11.33 9.99 -12.86
CA LEU A 159 -11.82 10.11 -11.49
C LEU A 159 -13.22 9.51 -11.25
N GLU A 160 -14.17 9.76 -12.16
CA GLU A 160 -15.56 9.31 -12.02
C GLU A 160 -15.77 7.80 -12.25
N GLN A 161 -14.73 7.07 -12.70
CA GLN A 161 -14.75 5.61 -12.81
C GLN A 161 -13.71 4.91 -11.93
N THR A 162 -13.03 5.66 -11.06
CA THR A 162 -11.96 5.11 -10.21
C THR A 162 -12.43 4.92 -8.77
N ILE A 163 -12.16 3.74 -8.22
CA ILE A 163 -12.17 3.52 -6.77
C ILE A 163 -10.79 3.84 -6.23
N ILE A 164 -10.73 4.68 -5.20
CA ILE A 164 -9.53 5.12 -4.53
C ILE A 164 -9.58 4.57 -3.11
N ILE A 165 -8.50 3.89 -2.71
CA ILE A 165 -8.28 3.44 -1.33
C ILE A 165 -7.06 4.16 -0.79
N VAL A 166 -7.18 4.73 0.41
CA VAL A 166 -6.07 5.34 1.17
C VAL A 166 -5.98 4.63 2.50
N THR A 167 -4.81 4.06 2.79
CA THR A 167 -4.53 3.33 4.02
C THR A 167 -3.06 3.48 4.41
N SER A 168 -2.69 2.97 5.57
CA SER A 168 -1.30 2.81 6.00
C SER A 168 -1.07 1.35 6.42
N ASP A 169 0.18 0.91 6.36
CA ASP A 169 0.62 -0.41 6.80
C ASP A 169 0.73 -0.51 8.33
N HIS A 170 1.17 0.54 9.01
CA HIS A 170 1.22 0.61 10.47
C HIS A 170 1.38 2.05 10.99
N GLY A 171 1.18 2.23 12.29
CA GLY A 171 1.67 3.40 13.02
C GLY A 171 2.98 3.12 13.78
N GLY A 172 3.30 3.93 14.78
CA GLY A 172 4.57 3.84 15.51
C GLY A 172 4.56 4.55 16.86
N VAL A 173 5.58 4.28 17.68
CA VAL A 173 5.79 4.89 19.00
C VAL A 173 7.25 5.28 19.18
N GLY A 174 7.51 6.50 19.65
CA GLY A 174 8.88 7.01 19.75
C GLY A 174 9.48 7.05 18.35
N LYS A 175 10.60 6.35 18.11
CA LYS A 175 11.26 6.27 16.79
C LYS A 175 11.19 4.88 16.15
N GLY A 176 10.26 4.04 16.62
CA GLY A 176 10.15 2.66 16.16
C GLY A 176 8.70 2.20 16.05
N HIS A 177 8.56 1.02 15.49
CA HIS A 177 7.29 0.32 15.29
C HIS A 177 7.54 -1.20 15.39
N GLY A 178 6.49 -2.02 15.27
CA GLY A 178 6.54 -3.48 15.37
C GLY A 178 5.83 -4.06 16.60
N GLY A 179 5.37 -3.20 17.51
CA GLY A 179 4.62 -3.54 18.71
C GLY A 179 3.10 -3.67 18.49
N ALA A 180 2.39 -3.89 19.59
CA ALA A 180 0.94 -4.13 19.61
C ALA A 180 0.15 -2.95 20.19
N THR A 181 0.77 -1.77 20.30
CA THR A 181 0.08 -0.61 20.88
C THR A 181 -0.99 -0.09 19.94
N THR A 182 -2.00 0.62 20.49
CA THR A 182 -3.05 1.24 19.66
C THR A 182 -2.47 2.21 18.64
N ALA A 183 -1.41 2.94 18.99
CA ALA A 183 -0.73 3.88 18.09
C ALA A 183 -0.01 3.18 16.92
N GLU A 184 0.32 1.90 17.06
CA GLU A 184 0.95 1.10 16.00
C GLU A 184 -0.06 0.31 15.16
N VAL A 185 -1.12 -0.19 15.81
CA VAL A 185 -2.06 -1.13 15.18
C VAL A 185 -3.21 -0.42 14.48
N VAL A 186 -3.68 0.73 14.98
CA VAL A 186 -4.80 1.45 14.35
C VAL A 186 -4.30 2.26 13.16
N ILE A 187 -4.87 1.99 11.99
CA ILE A 187 -4.49 2.61 10.72
C ILE A 187 -5.68 3.37 10.11
N PRO A 188 -5.45 4.43 9.31
CA PRO A 188 -6.48 4.96 8.43
C PRO A 188 -6.87 3.90 7.39
N TRP A 189 -8.13 3.85 7.02
CA TRP A 189 -8.60 3.09 5.87
C TRP A 189 -9.82 3.80 5.31
N ILE A 190 -9.67 4.34 4.10
CA ILE A 190 -10.64 5.22 3.45
C ILE A 190 -10.84 4.68 2.04
N ILE A 191 -12.10 4.50 1.64
CA ILE A 191 -12.46 4.10 0.29
C ILE A 191 -13.47 5.08 -0.30
N LYS A 192 -13.27 5.47 -1.56
CA LYS A 192 -14.16 6.37 -2.29
C LYS A 192 -14.20 6.01 -3.77
N GLY A 193 -15.37 6.07 -4.38
CA GLY A 193 -15.51 5.86 -5.82
C GLY A 193 -16.93 5.45 -6.21
N PRO A 194 -17.13 5.06 -7.48
CA PRO A 194 -18.42 4.61 -7.99
C PRO A 194 -18.99 3.45 -7.16
N GLY A 195 -20.26 3.56 -6.76
CA GLY A 195 -20.96 2.53 -5.99
C GLY A 195 -20.63 2.50 -4.49
N ILE A 196 -19.69 3.33 -4.01
CA ILE A 196 -19.37 3.46 -2.59
C ILE A 196 -20.26 4.54 -1.96
N LEU A 197 -20.90 4.23 -0.83
CA LEU A 197 -21.77 5.17 -0.12
C LEU A 197 -20.94 6.33 0.45
N PRO A 198 -21.32 7.60 0.18
CA PRO A 198 -20.61 8.75 0.71
C PRO A 198 -20.82 8.88 2.23
N GLU A 199 -19.80 9.40 2.92
CA GLU A 199 -19.85 9.82 4.33
C GLU A 199 -20.31 8.72 5.31
N LYS A 200 -20.17 7.45 4.91
CA LYS A 200 -20.53 6.31 5.76
C LYS A 200 -19.31 5.83 6.52
N GLU A 201 -19.40 5.89 7.85
CA GLU A 201 -18.45 5.23 8.73
C GLU A 201 -18.92 3.79 9.02
N LEU A 202 -18.02 2.81 8.86
CA LEU A 202 -18.28 1.45 9.32
C LEU A 202 -18.05 1.37 10.84
N ASP A 203 -19.00 0.74 11.54
CA ASP A 203 -18.98 0.48 12.98
C ASP A 203 -18.27 -0.82 13.37
N LYS A 204 -17.80 -1.58 12.38
CA LYS A 204 -17.10 -2.86 12.56
C LYS A 204 -15.59 -2.68 12.51
N PHE A 205 -14.90 -3.62 13.16
CA PHE A 205 -13.46 -3.80 12.98
C PHE A 205 -13.18 -4.46 11.64
N VAL A 206 -12.18 -3.95 10.96
CA VAL A 206 -11.58 -4.54 9.75
C VAL A 206 -10.08 -4.64 9.95
N ASN A 207 -9.43 -5.57 9.26
CA ASN A 207 -7.99 -5.62 9.15
C ASN A 207 -7.56 -5.00 7.83
N ILE A 208 -6.27 -4.68 7.70
CA ILE A 208 -5.68 -4.12 6.49
C ILE A 208 -5.92 -4.95 5.22
N TYR A 209 -6.14 -6.26 5.38
CA TYR A 209 -6.33 -7.21 4.29
C TYR A 209 -7.80 -7.42 3.88
N ASP A 210 -8.75 -6.74 4.54
CA ASP A 210 -10.18 -6.77 4.19
C ASP A 210 -10.49 -5.76 3.07
#